data_AF-A0A4Y9EKG6-F1
#
_entry.id   AF-A0A4Y9EKG6-F1
#
_cell.length_a   1.000
_cell.length_b   1.000
_cell.length_c   1.000
_cell.angle_alpha   90.00
_cell.angle_beta   90.00
_cell.angle_gamma   90.00
#
_symmetry.space_group_name_H-M   'P 1'
#
loop_
_entity.id
_entity.type
_entity.pdbx_description
1 polymer ?
#
loop_
_entity_poly.entity_id
_entity_poly.type
_entity_poly.pdbx_seq_one_letter_code
_entity_poly.pdbx_strand_id
1 'polypeptide(L)'
;MIALASATPSAAQDARVLAFLKQVNDQQQPPSIEVLAAGGLEAAGRAAAQGTCMPQSVEVSNVRPITGDRLVLQGVAQRSLQNGWRFDGVLVGCPLGARADFIVIRDAAGQLQMHLTNLGQSLVSYSVGQDSVSKAILMSDILLGKAGAACETGLERPLDSRVTQKSNDLGPETYGVRYKGGWTEIWTLRRCNREIEVEMMFSGDGDGGAYINVSEAGSRLK
;
A
#
# COMPACT_ATOMS: atom_id res chain seq x y z
N MET A 1 -42.41 8.54 22.96
CA MET A 1 -41.02 8.04 23.08
C MET A 1 -40.58 7.57 21.72
N ILE A 2 -39.69 8.33 21.08
CA ILE A 2 -39.12 7.98 19.78
C ILE A 2 -37.97 7.02 20.07
N ALA A 3 -38.09 5.78 19.61
CA ALA A 3 -37.00 4.81 19.69
C ALA A 3 -35.84 5.31 18.83
N LEU A 4 -34.78 5.78 19.48
CA LEU A 4 -33.49 6.00 18.84
C LEU A 4 -33.00 4.63 18.38
N ALA A 5 -33.10 4.38 17.07
CA ALA A 5 -32.43 3.25 16.45
C ALA A 5 -30.94 3.38 16.80
N SER A 6 -30.46 2.46 17.63
CA SER A 6 -29.04 2.22 17.84
C SER A 6 -28.46 1.81 16.49
N ALA A 7 -27.90 2.79 15.78
CA ALA A 7 -27.09 2.55 14.59
C ALA A 7 -25.88 1.71 15.04
N THR A 8 -26.06 0.39 15.05
CA THR A 8 -24.96 -0.54 14.87
C THR A 8 -24.26 -0.05 13.60
N PRO A 9 -22.95 0.20 13.61
CA PRO A 9 -22.27 0.50 12.36
C PRO A 9 -22.63 -0.65 11.43
N SER A 10 -23.35 -0.36 10.35
CA SER A 10 -23.64 -1.35 9.32
C SER A 10 -22.31 -2.03 9.04
N ALA A 11 -22.27 -3.37 9.10
CA ALA A 11 -21.07 -4.10 8.72
C ALA A 11 -20.60 -3.49 7.40
N ALA A 12 -19.43 -2.83 7.41
CA ALA A 12 -19.03 -1.97 6.30
C ALA A 12 -19.05 -2.75 4.97
N GLN A 13 -18.85 -4.07 5.06
CA GLN A 13 -18.90 -5.00 3.94
C GLN A 13 -20.08 -5.99 4.04
N ASP A 14 -20.67 -6.36 2.89
CA ASP A 14 -21.65 -7.44 2.77
C ASP A 14 -21.08 -8.78 3.27
N ALA A 15 -21.85 -9.49 4.11
CA ALA A 15 -21.43 -10.74 4.74
C ALA A 15 -21.04 -11.84 3.72
N ARG A 16 -21.64 -11.85 2.53
CA ARG A 16 -21.31 -12.81 1.46
C ARG A 16 -19.92 -12.55 0.88
N VAL A 17 -19.54 -11.27 0.78
CA VAL A 17 -18.17 -10.91 0.33
C VAL A 17 -17.16 -11.37 1.37
N LEU A 18 -17.41 -11.10 2.67
CA LEU A 18 -16.51 -11.57 3.73
C LEU A 18 -16.40 -13.10 3.78
N ALA A 19 -17.51 -13.82 3.59
CA ALA A 19 -17.51 -15.29 3.51
C ALA A 19 -16.68 -15.79 2.32
N PHE A 20 -16.82 -15.17 1.15
CA PHE A 20 -16.01 -15.49 -0.02
C PHE A 20 -14.52 -15.25 0.22
N LEU A 21 -14.15 -14.07 0.74
CA LEU A 21 -12.75 -13.75 1.07
C LEU A 21 -12.17 -14.77 2.05
N LYS A 22 -12.93 -15.13 3.10
CA LYS A 22 -12.51 -16.16 4.06
C LYS A 22 -12.28 -17.51 3.37
N GLN A 23 -13.24 -17.96 2.55
CA GLN A 23 -13.14 -19.23 1.85
C GLN A 23 -11.89 -19.32 0.97
N VAL A 24 -11.58 -18.26 0.20
CA VAL A 24 -10.37 -18.21 -0.64
C VAL A 24 -9.11 -18.34 0.22
N ASN A 25 -9.06 -17.63 1.35
CA ASN A 25 -7.89 -17.64 2.23
C ASN A 25 -7.72 -18.96 2.98
N ASP A 26 -8.80 -19.60 3.42
CA ASP A 26 -8.74 -20.91 4.08
C ASP A 26 -8.18 -22.01 3.15
N GLN A 27 -8.29 -21.83 1.84
CA GLN A 27 -7.80 -22.77 0.82
C GLN A 27 -6.35 -22.54 0.42
N GLN A 28 -5.73 -21.43 0.84
CA GLN A 28 -4.46 -20.96 0.31
C GLN A 28 -3.48 -20.66 1.44
N GLN A 29 -2.35 -21.38 1.43
CA GLN A 29 -1.28 -21.09 2.36
C GLN A 29 -0.37 -19.98 1.83
N PRO A 30 0.07 -19.04 2.69
CA PRO A 30 1.10 -18.08 2.30
C PRO A 30 2.37 -18.82 1.87
N PRO A 31 3.17 -18.27 0.94
CA PRO A 31 4.51 -18.79 0.68
C PRO A 31 5.36 -18.81 1.96
N SER A 32 6.34 -19.72 2.03
CA SER A 32 7.22 -19.81 3.20
C SER A 32 8.07 -18.55 3.35
N ILE A 33 8.55 -18.31 4.56
CA ILE A 33 9.38 -17.13 4.88
C ILE A 33 10.64 -17.08 4.01
N GLU A 34 11.23 -18.24 3.69
CA GLU A 34 12.42 -18.35 2.84
C GLU A 34 12.12 -17.92 1.41
N VAL A 35 10.97 -18.35 0.87
CA VAL A 35 10.52 -17.94 -0.47
C VAL A 35 10.20 -16.44 -0.51
N LEU A 36 9.57 -15.92 0.54
CA LEU A 36 9.28 -14.48 0.67
C LEU A 36 10.56 -13.64 0.76
N ALA A 37 11.55 -14.08 1.53
CA ALA A 37 12.82 -13.38 1.70
C ALA A 37 13.60 -13.33 0.37
N ALA A 38 13.69 -14.46 -0.34
CA ALA A 38 14.37 -14.53 -1.63
C ALA A 38 13.69 -13.66 -2.69
N GLY A 39 12.36 -13.81 -2.86
CA GLY A 39 11.61 -12.97 -3.79
C GLY A 39 11.63 -11.49 -3.41
N GLY A 40 11.66 -11.19 -2.11
CA GLY A 40 11.70 -9.82 -1.58
C GLY A 40 13.03 -9.15 -1.90
N LEU A 41 14.13 -9.90 -1.77
CA LEU A 41 15.47 -9.45 -2.17
C LEU A 41 15.53 -9.16 -3.68
N GLU A 42 14.98 -10.04 -4.52
CA GLU A 42 14.90 -9.80 -5.96
C GLU A 42 14.06 -8.56 -6.30
N ALA A 43 12.91 -8.39 -5.63
CA ALA A 43 12.04 -7.25 -5.83
C ALA A 43 12.69 -5.93 -5.39
N ALA A 44 13.39 -5.93 -4.25
CA ALA A 44 14.17 -4.79 -3.79
C ALA A 44 15.35 -4.49 -4.72
N GLY A 45 16.02 -5.51 -5.27
CA GLY A 45 17.10 -5.33 -6.24
C GLY A 45 16.65 -4.66 -7.54
N ARG A 46 15.44 -4.97 -8.03
CA ARG A 46 14.82 -4.25 -9.14
C ARG A 46 14.57 -2.77 -8.82
N ALA A 47 14.19 -2.45 -7.59
CA ALA A 47 14.02 -1.06 -7.15
C ALA A 47 15.37 -0.34 -6.96
N ALA A 48 16.42 -1.05 -6.54
CA ALA A 48 17.77 -0.49 -6.37
C ALA A 48 18.36 0.03 -7.70
N ALA A 49 18.03 -0.62 -8.81
CA ALA A 49 18.37 -0.11 -10.15
C ALA A 49 17.77 1.27 -10.47
N GLN A 50 16.78 1.72 -9.68
CA GLN A 50 16.10 3.01 -9.79
C GLN A 50 16.57 4.03 -8.73
N GLY A 51 17.67 3.73 -8.01
CA GLY A 51 18.30 4.65 -7.06
C GLY A 51 17.97 4.41 -5.59
N THR A 52 17.32 3.28 -5.25
CA THR A 52 17.23 2.84 -3.84
C THR A 52 18.48 2.06 -3.44
N CYS A 53 18.66 1.86 -2.13
CA CYS A 53 19.74 0.99 -1.65
C CYS A 53 19.54 -0.47 -2.11
N MET A 54 20.64 -1.17 -2.42
CA MET A 54 20.66 -2.60 -2.69
C MET A 54 20.86 -3.38 -1.37
N PRO A 55 19.83 -4.11 -0.87
CA PRO A 55 19.97 -4.91 0.34
C PRO A 55 20.80 -6.17 0.10
N GLN A 56 21.38 -6.69 1.17
CA GLN A 56 22.05 -7.99 1.21
C GLN A 56 21.05 -9.14 1.44
N SER A 57 20.03 -8.87 2.25
CA SER A 57 18.93 -9.79 2.54
C SER A 57 17.67 -9.02 2.96
N VAL A 58 16.55 -9.74 3.03
CA VAL A 58 15.27 -9.22 3.52
C VAL A 58 14.80 -10.07 4.68
N GLU A 59 14.64 -9.47 5.86
CA GLU A 59 14.01 -10.13 7.00
C GLU A 59 12.50 -9.93 6.92
N VAL A 60 11.76 -11.03 6.82
CA VAL A 60 10.30 -11.02 6.58
C VAL A 60 9.53 -11.11 7.89
N SER A 61 8.46 -10.33 7.99
CA SER A 61 7.52 -10.37 9.11
C SER A 61 6.09 -10.01 8.67
N ASN A 62 5.11 -10.22 9.56
CA ASN A 62 3.72 -9.77 9.39
C ASN A 62 3.06 -10.16 8.06
N VAL A 63 3.28 -11.41 7.62
CA VAL A 63 2.65 -11.97 6.41
C VAL A 63 1.13 -12.05 6.61
N ARG A 64 0.38 -11.36 5.76
CA ARG A 64 -1.08 -11.26 5.86
C ARG A 64 -1.73 -11.29 4.47
N PRO A 65 -2.92 -11.90 4.35
CA PRO A 65 -3.61 -11.97 3.07
C PRO A 65 -4.08 -10.60 2.59
N ILE A 66 -4.06 -10.39 1.27
CA ILE A 66 -4.57 -9.19 0.61
C ILE A 66 -5.69 -9.49 -0.39
N THR A 67 -6.45 -10.56 -0.19
CA THR A 67 -7.51 -10.99 -1.11
C THR A 67 -8.62 -9.96 -1.32
N GLY A 68 -8.80 -9.04 -0.37
CA GLY A 68 -9.74 -7.92 -0.50
C GLY A 68 -9.21 -6.79 -1.37
N ASP A 69 -7.89 -6.70 -1.61
CA ASP A 69 -7.32 -5.72 -2.53
C ASP A 69 -7.92 -5.91 -3.93
N ARG A 70 -8.32 -4.80 -4.57
CA ARG A 70 -9.05 -4.83 -5.86
C ARG A 70 -8.35 -5.67 -6.92
N LEU A 71 -7.02 -5.60 -7.05
CA LEU A 71 -6.25 -6.40 -8.00
C LEU A 71 -6.42 -7.90 -7.73
N VAL A 72 -6.26 -8.31 -6.48
CA VAL A 72 -6.31 -9.72 -6.09
C VAL A 72 -7.74 -10.24 -6.15
N LEU A 73 -8.70 -9.48 -5.62
CA LEU A 73 -10.12 -9.84 -5.63
C LEU A 73 -10.62 -10.08 -7.06
N GLN A 74 -10.33 -9.15 -7.98
CA GLN A 74 -10.73 -9.27 -9.38
C GLN A 74 -10.06 -10.47 -10.04
N GLY A 75 -8.76 -10.69 -9.80
CA GLY A 75 -8.05 -11.83 -10.37
C GLY A 75 -8.54 -13.18 -9.86
N VAL A 76 -8.89 -13.29 -8.57
CA VAL A 76 -9.49 -14.51 -8.01
C VAL A 76 -10.89 -14.74 -8.60
N ALA A 77 -11.71 -13.70 -8.68
CA ALA A 77 -13.04 -13.80 -9.30
C ALA A 77 -12.97 -14.24 -10.77
N GLN A 78 -11.94 -13.79 -11.50
CA GLN A 78 -11.67 -14.15 -12.89
C GLN A 78 -10.88 -15.46 -13.04
N ARG A 79 -10.49 -16.12 -11.93
CA ARG A 79 -9.65 -17.32 -11.91
C ARG A 79 -8.27 -17.15 -12.57
N SER A 80 -7.80 -15.92 -12.69
CA SER A 80 -6.43 -15.62 -13.15
C SER A 80 -5.43 -15.62 -11.99
N LEU A 81 -5.90 -15.42 -10.75
CA LEU A 81 -5.11 -15.49 -9.53
C LEU A 81 -5.68 -16.53 -8.56
N GLN A 82 -4.79 -17.17 -7.80
CA GLN A 82 -5.18 -18.04 -6.69
C GLN A 82 -5.37 -17.24 -5.40
N ASN A 83 -4.42 -16.36 -5.06
CA ASN A 83 -4.50 -15.42 -3.93
C ASN A 83 -3.33 -14.42 -3.95
N GLY A 84 -3.26 -13.52 -2.97
CA GLY A 84 -2.12 -12.66 -2.71
C GLY A 84 -1.91 -12.38 -1.22
N TRP A 85 -0.68 -12.03 -0.86
CA TRP A 85 -0.27 -11.67 0.49
C TRP A 85 0.59 -10.41 0.49
N ARG A 86 0.53 -9.67 1.59
CA ARG A 86 1.47 -8.60 1.94
C ARG A 86 2.35 -9.06 3.08
N PHE A 87 3.59 -8.61 3.09
CA PHE A 87 4.49 -8.80 4.22
C PHE A 87 5.36 -7.57 4.41
N ASP A 88 5.80 -7.38 5.65
CA ASP A 88 6.72 -6.33 6.03
C ASP A 88 8.14 -6.89 5.92
N GLY A 89 9.07 -6.09 5.40
CA GLY A 89 10.48 -6.46 5.25
C GLY A 89 11.42 -5.45 5.90
N VAL A 90 12.51 -5.94 6.48
CA VAL A 90 13.68 -5.12 6.84
C VAL A 90 14.77 -5.37 5.81
N LEU A 91 15.23 -4.31 5.14
CA LEU A 91 16.27 -4.34 4.12
C LEU A 91 17.65 -4.31 4.78
N VAL A 92 18.23 -5.49 5.03
CA VAL A 92 19.53 -5.63 5.70
C VAL A 92 20.66 -5.13 4.80
N GLY A 93 21.61 -4.40 5.38
CA GLY A 93 22.70 -3.75 4.63
C GLY A 93 22.33 -2.38 4.05
N CYS A 94 21.07 -1.95 4.18
CA CYS A 94 20.64 -0.61 3.83
C CYS A 94 20.60 0.34 5.05
N PRO A 95 20.66 1.67 4.83
CA PRO A 95 20.64 2.65 5.91
C PRO A 95 19.51 2.38 6.91
N LEU A 96 19.86 2.33 8.19
CA LEU A 96 18.96 2.11 9.33
C LEU A 96 18.07 0.85 9.25
N GLY A 97 18.42 -0.16 8.44
CA GLY A 97 17.54 -1.31 8.23
C GLY A 97 16.20 -0.86 7.66
N ALA A 98 16.26 -0.13 6.54
CA ALA A 98 15.09 0.46 5.90
C ALA A 98 13.92 -0.53 5.85
N ARG A 99 12.75 -0.09 6.34
CA ARG A 99 11.55 -0.90 6.31
C ARG A 99 10.92 -0.82 4.93
N ALA A 100 10.24 -1.89 4.53
CA ALA A 100 9.59 -1.97 3.25
C ALA A 100 8.31 -2.81 3.33
N ASP A 101 7.36 -2.49 2.47
CA ASP A 101 6.17 -3.27 2.25
C ASP A 101 6.26 -3.99 0.92
N PHE A 102 5.98 -5.29 0.94
CA PHE A 102 5.96 -6.13 -0.24
C PHE A 102 4.59 -6.73 -0.44
N ILE A 103 4.24 -6.98 -1.70
CA ILE A 103 3.16 -7.90 -2.04
C ILE A 103 3.72 -9.07 -2.82
N VAL A 104 3.09 -10.23 -2.64
CA VAL A 104 3.27 -11.41 -3.46
C VAL A 104 1.90 -11.88 -3.95
N ILE A 105 1.81 -12.15 -5.24
CA ILE A 105 0.60 -12.64 -5.89
C ILE A 105 0.90 -14.03 -6.44
N ARG A 106 -0.01 -14.96 -6.22
CA ARG A 106 0.04 -16.30 -6.82
C ARG A 106 -0.94 -16.35 -7.98
N ASP A 107 -0.43 -16.59 -9.19
CA ASP A 107 -1.26 -16.73 -10.38
C ASP A 107 -1.98 -18.09 -10.43
N ALA A 108 -2.83 -18.29 -11.46
CA ALA A 108 -3.56 -19.52 -11.68
C ALA A 108 -2.66 -20.77 -11.82
N ALA A 109 -1.44 -20.61 -12.35
CA ALA A 109 -0.45 -21.67 -12.51
C ALA A 109 0.39 -21.91 -11.24
N GLY A 110 0.14 -21.16 -10.17
CA GLY A 110 0.86 -21.24 -8.90
C GLY A 110 2.16 -20.46 -8.86
N GLN A 111 2.50 -19.71 -9.93
CA GLN A 111 3.71 -18.88 -9.98
C GLN A 111 3.56 -17.66 -9.10
N LEU A 112 4.67 -17.25 -8.48
CA LEU A 112 4.71 -16.12 -7.56
C LEU A 112 5.28 -14.89 -8.26
N GLN A 113 4.54 -13.79 -8.17
CA GLN A 113 4.98 -12.47 -8.63
C GLN A 113 5.10 -11.56 -7.42
N MET A 114 6.30 -11.03 -7.19
CA MET A 114 6.59 -10.23 -6.02
C MET A 114 6.99 -8.80 -6.38
N HIS A 115 6.47 -7.86 -5.62
CA HIS A 115 6.69 -6.44 -5.83
C HIS A 115 7.01 -5.75 -4.51
N LEU A 116 8.10 -4.97 -4.51
CA LEU A 116 8.28 -3.90 -3.53
C LEU A 116 7.22 -2.84 -3.83
N THR A 117 6.35 -2.58 -2.86
CA THR A 117 5.24 -1.64 -3.01
C THR A 117 5.55 -0.28 -2.42
N ASN A 118 6.34 -0.24 -1.36
CA ASN A 118 6.64 0.96 -0.62
C ASN A 118 7.90 0.77 0.24
N LEU A 119 8.68 1.83 0.45
CA LEU A 119 9.61 1.90 1.58
C LEU A 119 8.93 2.66 2.73
N GLY A 120 9.29 2.32 3.96
CA GLY A 120 8.66 2.86 5.15
C GLY A 120 7.39 2.11 5.52
N GLN A 121 6.39 2.86 5.98
CA GLN A 121 5.13 2.32 6.48
C GLN A 121 3.94 2.98 5.78
N SER A 122 3.11 2.17 5.13
CA SER A 122 1.81 2.58 4.59
C SER A 122 0.68 1.72 5.15
N LEU A 123 -0.51 2.26 5.33
CA LEU A 123 -1.76 1.52 5.59
C LEU A 123 -2.60 1.37 4.32
N VAL A 124 -2.18 1.99 3.23
CA VAL A 124 -2.89 1.92 1.95
C VAL A 124 -2.74 0.51 1.38
N SER A 125 -3.82 0.00 0.78
CA SER A 125 -3.76 -1.24 -0.01
C SER A 125 -2.99 -1.01 -1.31
N TYR A 126 -2.58 -2.08 -2.00
CA TYR A 126 -1.80 -1.92 -3.23
C TYR A 126 -2.58 -1.14 -4.30
N SER A 127 -3.84 -1.51 -4.52
CA SER A 127 -4.67 -0.89 -5.54
C SER A 127 -4.99 0.57 -5.24
N VAL A 128 -5.34 0.91 -3.98
CA VAL A 128 -5.56 2.31 -3.58
C VAL A 128 -4.26 3.11 -3.72
N GLY A 129 -3.12 2.49 -3.40
CA GLY A 129 -1.80 3.08 -3.60
C GLY A 129 -1.57 3.47 -5.05
N GLN A 130 -1.77 2.53 -5.99
CA GLN A 130 -1.65 2.78 -7.43
C GLN A 130 -2.57 3.91 -7.91
N ASP A 131 -3.82 3.92 -7.46
CA ASP A 131 -4.80 4.96 -7.84
C ASP A 131 -4.42 6.35 -7.29
N SER A 132 -3.62 6.41 -6.24
CA SER A 132 -3.22 7.64 -5.55
C SER A 132 -1.92 8.26 -6.04
N VAL A 133 -1.02 7.49 -6.67
CA VAL A 133 0.31 7.96 -7.09
C VAL A 133 0.23 9.20 -7.98
N SER A 134 -0.70 9.22 -8.94
CA SER A 134 -0.87 10.36 -9.85
C SER A 134 -1.21 11.67 -9.13
N LYS A 135 -2.00 11.60 -8.05
CA LYS A 135 -2.35 12.77 -7.23
C LYS A 135 -1.14 13.30 -6.46
N ALA A 136 -0.30 12.39 -5.93
CA ALA A 136 0.92 12.78 -5.25
C ALA A 136 1.92 13.45 -6.20
N ILE A 137 2.06 12.92 -7.42
CA ILE A 137 2.91 13.48 -8.48
C ILE A 137 2.42 14.88 -8.87
N LEU A 138 1.11 15.04 -9.09
CA LEU A 138 0.53 16.35 -9.43
C LEU A 138 0.80 17.40 -8.34
N MET A 139 0.65 17.04 -7.06
CA MET A 139 0.98 17.95 -5.96
C MET A 139 2.48 18.29 -5.95
N SER A 140 3.33 17.32 -6.23
CA SER A 140 4.76 17.55 -6.39
C SER A 140 5.07 18.55 -7.52
N ASP A 141 4.39 18.46 -8.67
CA ASP A 141 4.55 19.40 -9.79
C ASP A 141 4.12 20.82 -9.38
N ILE A 142 3.01 20.94 -8.65
CA ILE A 142 2.54 22.22 -8.12
C ILE A 142 3.59 22.86 -7.20
N LEU A 143 4.18 22.09 -6.29
CA LEU A 143 5.22 22.58 -5.36
C LEU A 143 6.50 23.00 -6.09
N LEU A 144 6.96 22.21 -7.05
CA LEU A 144 8.13 22.52 -7.87
C LEU A 144 7.90 23.78 -8.71
N GLY A 145 6.72 23.91 -9.32
CA GLY A 145 6.33 25.09 -10.08
C GLY A 145 6.35 26.36 -9.23
N LYS A 146 5.81 26.31 -8.00
CA LYS A 146 5.87 27.44 -7.04
C LYS A 146 7.30 27.81 -6.64
N ALA A 147 8.21 26.83 -6.61
CA ALA A 147 9.62 27.06 -6.33
C ALA A 147 10.42 27.52 -7.56
N GLY A 148 9.80 27.67 -8.73
CA GLY A 148 10.47 28.03 -9.99
C GLY A 148 11.42 26.95 -10.51
N ALA A 149 11.26 25.69 -10.06
CA ALA A 149 12.09 24.57 -10.51
C ALA A 149 11.48 23.95 -11.77
N ALA A 150 12.02 24.30 -12.94
CA ALA A 150 11.66 23.64 -14.19
C ALA A 150 12.41 22.30 -14.28
N CYS A 151 11.66 21.21 -14.37
CA CYS A 151 12.22 19.89 -14.64
C CYS A 151 11.24 19.03 -15.43
N GLU A 152 11.77 18.04 -16.14
CA GLU A 152 10.95 17.15 -16.94
C GLU A 152 9.95 16.41 -16.06
N THR A 153 8.70 16.37 -16.53
CA THR A 153 7.64 15.61 -15.90
C THR A 153 7.91 14.13 -16.09
N GLY A 154 7.94 13.37 -14.99
CA GLY A 154 8.19 11.94 -15.01
C GLY A 154 7.39 11.25 -13.91
N LEU A 155 6.93 10.03 -14.19
CA LEU A 155 6.29 9.17 -13.20
C LEU A 155 7.37 8.55 -12.31
N GLU A 156 7.63 9.16 -11.16
CA GLU A 156 8.44 8.55 -10.11
C GLU A 156 7.52 8.02 -9.00
N ARG A 157 7.74 6.77 -8.59
CA ARG A 157 7.04 6.22 -7.42
C ARG A 157 7.53 6.93 -6.16
N PRO A 158 6.68 7.10 -5.14
CA PRO A 158 7.13 7.54 -3.83
C PRO A 158 8.31 6.69 -3.36
N LEU A 159 9.35 7.37 -2.89
CA LEU A 159 10.55 6.74 -2.34
C LEU A 159 10.25 6.10 -0.99
N ASP A 160 9.43 6.75 -0.17
CA ASP A 160 9.19 6.37 1.22
C ASP A 160 7.82 6.91 1.65
N SER A 161 7.16 6.20 2.56
CA SER A 161 5.95 6.69 3.20
C SER A 161 6.00 6.52 4.72
N ARG A 162 5.30 7.40 5.42
CA ARG A 162 5.06 7.24 6.86
C ARG A 162 3.65 7.65 7.22
N VAL A 163 3.05 6.91 8.14
CA VAL A 163 1.76 7.26 8.74
C VAL A 163 1.97 8.34 9.79
N THR A 164 1.31 9.48 9.65
CA THR A 164 1.40 10.60 10.60
C THR A 164 0.18 10.70 11.51
N GLN A 165 -1.00 10.29 11.02
CA GLN A 165 -2.25 10.35 11.78
C GLN A 165 -3.14 9.16 11.49
N LYS A 166 -3.94 8.78 12.48
CA LYS A 166 -4.99 7.77 12.39
C LYS A 166 -6.23 8.33 13.10
N SER A 167 -7.40 8.20 12.49
CA SER A 167 -8.65 8.57 13.15
C SER A 167 -8.95 7.59 14.29
N ASN A 168 -9.71 8.04 15.28
CA ASN A 168 -10.10 7.22 16.44
C ASN A 168 -11.00 6.04 16.04
N ASP A 169 -11.69 6.14 14.90
CA ASP A 169 -12.60 5.13 14.38
C ASP A 169 -11.98 4.25 13.28
N LEU A 170 -10.65 4.32 13.10
CA LEU A 170 -9.93 3.49 12.14
C LEU A 170 -10.14 2.01 12.43
N GLY A 171 -10.85 1.34 11.52
CA GLY A 171 -11.14 -0.09 11.62
C GLY A 171 -9.91 -0.96 11.36
N PRO A 172 -9.98 -2.26 11.70
CA PRO A 172 -8.89 -3.20 11.40
C PRO A 172 -8.69 -3.36 9.88
N GLU A 173 -7.49 -3.81 9.50
CA GLU A 173 -7.26 -4.29 8.14
C GLU A 173 -7.88 -5.69 8.01
N THR A 174 -8.73 -5.88 7.02
CA THR A 174 -9.41 -7.14 6.73
C THR A 174 -9.03 -7.56 5.32
N TYR A 175 -8.25 -8.63 5.19
CA TYR A 175 -7.72 -9.13 3.91
C TYR A 175 -7.06 -8.05 3.04
N GLY A 176 -6.23 -7.19 3.65
CA GLY A 176 -5.48 -6.15 2.94
C GLY A 176 -6.19 -4.80 2.78
N VAL A 177 -7.39 -4.65 3.35
CA VAL A 177 -8.25 -3.48 3.13
C VAL A 177 -8.78 -2.92 4.44
N ARG A 178 -8.89 -1.59 4.52
CA ARG A 178 -9.56 -0.88 5.63
C ARG A 178 -10.85 -0.25 5.12
N TYR A 179 -11.97 -0.80 5.57
CA TYR A 179 -13.30 -0.36 5.15
C TYR A 179 -13.82 0.87 5.90
N LYS A 180 -13.18 1.27 7.02
CA LYS A 180 -13.68 2.35 7.88
C LYS A 180 -12.55 3.18 8.50
N GLY A 181 -12.86 4.45 8.69
CA GLY A 181 -12.04 5.45 9.36
C GLY A 181 -11.12 6.17 8.38
N GLY A 182 -10.16 6.91 8.91
CA GLY A 182 -9.23 7.70 8.12
C GLY A 182 -7.82 7.65 8.67
N TRP A 183 -6.87 7.94 7.79
CA TRP A 183 -5.46 8.05 8.15
C TRP A 183 -4.76 9.03 7.22
N THR A 184 -3.66 9.57 7.70
CA THR A 184 -2.82 10.50 6.95
C THR A 184 -1.44 9.88 6.82
N GLU A 185 -0.89 9.96 5.62
CA GLU A 185 0.47 9.56 5.30
C GLU A 185 1.22 10.71 4.67
N ILE A 186 2.52 10.78 4.95
CA ILE A 186 3.44 11.61 4.16
C ILE A 186 4.14 10.68 3.20
N TRP A 187 3.98 10.96 1.90
CA TRP A 187 4.66 10.27 0.82
C TRP A 187 5.82 11.14 0.37
N THR A 188 7.04 10.62 0.52
CA THR A 188 8.24 11.28 0.06
C THR A 188 8.49 10.87 -1.39
N LEU A 189 8.55 11.84 -2.29
CA LEU A 189 9.01 11.66 -3.66
C LEU A 189 10.37 12.32 -3.79
N ARG A 190 11.19 11.84 -4.72
CA ARG A 190 12.35 12.58 -5.19
C ARG A 190 12.11 12.96 -6.61
N ARG A 191 12.30 14.23 -6.94
CA ARG A 191 12.23 14.74 -8.32
C ARG A 191 13.20 15.88 -8.45
N CYS A 192 13.92 15.92 -9.58
CA CYS A 192 14.81 17.03 -9.89
C CYS A 192 15.91 17.20 -8.83
N ASN A 193 16.41 16.07 -8.29
CA ASN A 193 17.34 15.99 -7.15
C ASN A 193 16.85 16.68 -5.86
N ARG A 194 15.53 16.88 -5.72
CA ARG A 194 14.90 17.42 -4.53
C ARG A 194 13.98 16.38 -3.92
N GLU A 195 13.88 16.39 -2.61
CA GLU A 195 12.87 15.60 -1.91
C GLU A 195 11.62 16.44 -1.70
N ILE A 196 10.47 15.82 -1.94
CA ILE A 196 9.16 16.45 -1.83
C ILE A 196 8.34 15.57 -0.91
N GLU A 197 7.82 16.15 0.16
CA GLU A 197 6.88 15.48 1.03
C GLU A 197 5.47 15.89 0.61
N VAL A 198 4.64 14.90 0.28
CA VAL A 198 3.24 15.09 -0.06
C VAL A 198 2.37 14.47 1.02
N GLU A 199 1.48 15.27 1.60
CA GLU A 199 0.51 14.80 2.59
C GLU A 199 -0.73 14.22 1.90
N MET A 200 -0.91 12.93 2.10
CA MET A 200 -2.00 12.13 1.56
C MET A 200 -2.97 11.77 2.69
N MET A 201 -4.23 12.11 2.50
CA MET A 201 -5.30 11.81 3.46
C MET A 201 -6.23 10.77 2.84
N PHE A 202 -6.46 9.69 3.57
CA PHE A 202 -7.29 8.58 3.15
C PHE A 202 -8.47 8.40 4.09
N SER A 203 -9.61 8.01 3.55
CA SER A 203 -10.74 7.52 4.34
C SER A 203 -11.38 6.33 3.65
N GLY A 204 -11.54 5.22 4.37
CA GLY A 204 -12.18 4.02 3.82
C GLY A 204 -13.60 4.32 3.35
N ASP A 205 -13.95 3.85 2.16
CA ASP A 205 -15.25 4.14 1.52
C ASP A 205 -16.36 3.14 1.86
N GLY A 206 -16.04 2.09 2.62
CA GLY A 206 -16.95 1.01 2.97
C GLY A 206 -16.92 -0.17 2.00
N ASP A 207 -16.50 0.03 0.75
CA ASP A 207 -16.53 -1.00 -0.32
C ASP A 207 -15.15 -1.57 -0.64
N GLY A 208 -14.13 -1.07 0.05
CA GLY A 208 -12.77 -1.56 0.01
C GLY A 208 -11.79 -0.69 -0.80
N GLY A 209 -12.27 0.46 -1.25
CA GLY A 209 -11.43 1.57 -1.69
C GLY A 209 -11.22 2.59 -0.57
N ALA A 210 -10.79 3.78 -0.98
CA ALA A 210 -10.68 4.92 -0.10
C ALA A 210 -10.96 6.23 -0.86
N TYR A 211 -11.60 7.17 -0.20
CA TYR A 211 -11.53 8.58 -0.58
C TYR A 211 -10.11 9.09 -0.37
N ILE A 212 -9.56 9.75 -1.39
CA ILE A 212 -8.17 10.24 -1.40
C ILE A 212 -8.18 11.75 -1.57
N ASN A 213 -7.63 12.45 -0.58
CA ASN A 213 -7.38 13.88 -0.62
C ASN A 213 -5.88 14.15 -0.49
N VAL A 214 -5.40 15.20 -1.17
CA VAL A 214 -4.01 15.65 -1.07
C VAL A 214 -4.00 17.06 -0.48
N SER A 215 -3.24 17.25 0.58
CA SER A 215 -3.19 18.49 1.34
C SER A 215 -2.00 19.33 0.88
N GLU A 216 -2.26 20.47 0.23
CA GLU A 216 -1.16 21.39 -0.12
C GLU A 216 -0.47 21.93 1.13
N ALA A 217 -1.25 22.31 2.16
CA ALA A 217 -0.72 22.89 3.40
C ALA A 217 0.18 21.93 4.20
N GLY A 218 -0.08 20.62 4.12
CA GLY A 218 0.77 19.60 4.73
C GLY A 218 1.91 19.11 3.82
N SER A 219 1.94 19.55 2.56
CA SER A 219 2.97 19.17 1.58
C SER A 219 4.06 20.24 1.49
N ARG A 220 5.30 19.83 1.23
CA ARG A 220 6.45 20.74 1.17
C ARG A 220 7.60 20.21 0.34
N LEU A 221 8.36 21.14 -0.23
CA LEU A 221 9.69 20.88 -0.77
C LEU A 221 10.69 20.86 0.39
N LYS A 222 11.58 19.87 0.41
CA LYS A 222 12.73 19.81 1.33
C LYS A 222 13.95 20.51 0.76
#